data_AF-A0A852DRU9-F1
#
_entry.id   AF-A0A852DRU9-F1
#
_cell.length_a   1.000
_cell.length_b   1.000
_cell.length_c   1.000
_cell.angle_alpha   90.00
_cell.angle_beta   90.00
_cell.angle_gamma   90.00
#
_symmetry.space_group_name_H-M   'P 1'
#
loop_
_entity.id
_entity.type
_entity.pdbx_description
1 polymer ?
#
loop_
_entity_poly.entity_id
_entity_poly.type
_entity_poly.pdbx_seq_one_letter_code
_entity_poly.pdbx_strand_id
1 'polypeptide(L)'
;QLYREARECLTLLSQRLGSQKFFFGDSPASLDALVFSRLAPLLKAKLPNGKLQQHLKSLQNLCNYCTSILSLYFPWDGGES
;
A
#
# COMPACT_ATOMS: atom_id res chain seq x y z
N GLN A 1 -7.99 18.87 -8.78
CA GLN A 1 -8.74 18.50 -7.57
C GLN A 1 -8.49 17.04 -7.17
N LEU A 2 -8.87 16.06 -8.00
CA LEU A 2 -8.68 14.62 -7.75
C LEU A 2 -7.27 14.21 -7.28
N TYR A 3 -6.21 14.73 -7.90
CA TYR A 3 -4.83 14.42 -7.47
C TYR A 3 -4.54 14.86 -6.03
N ARG A 4 -5.03 16.03 -5.64
CA ARG A 4 -4.82 16.58 -4.30
C ARG A 4 -5.53 15.72 -3.26
N GLU A 5 -6.78 15.36 -3.51
CA GLU A 5 -7.58 14.48 -2.65
C GLU A 5 -6.92 13.12 -2.51
N ALA A 6 -6.45 12.52 -3.60
CA ALA A 6 -5.71 11.25 -3.54
C ALA A 6 -4.44 11.37 -2.68
N ARG A 7 -3.70 12.47 -2.80
CA ARG A 7 -2.48 12.71 -2.01
C ARG A 7 -2.79 12.87 -0.52
N GLU A 8 -3.86 13.60 -0.18
CA GLU A 8 -4.34 13.77 1.19
C GLU A 8 -4.81 12.43 1.77
N CYS A 9 -5.58 11.63 1.02
CA CYS A 9 -5.99 10.29 1.41
C CYS A 9 -4.79 9.37 1.71
N LEU A 10 -3.76 9.35 0.85
CA LEU A 10 -2.54 8.58 1.13
C LEU A 10 -1.85 9.02 2.42
N THR A 11 -1.81 10.32 2.66
CA THR A 11 -1.20 10.89 3.88
C THR A 11 -2.00 10.48 5.13
N LEU A 12 -3.34 10.54 5.06
CA LEU A 12 -4.22 10.09 6.15
C LEU A 12 -4.10 8.58 6.40
N LEU A 13 -4.01 7.76 5.36
CA LEU A 13 -3.78 6.33 5.49
C LEU A 13 -2.44 6.04 6.18
N SER A 14 -1.37 6.74 5.79
CA SER A 14 -0.07 6.61 6.42
C SER A 14 -0.10 7.02 7.90
N GLN A 15 -0.77 8.13 8.23
CA GLN A 15 -0.95 8.56 9.62
C GLN A 15 -1.76 7.54 10.43
N ARG A 16 -2.84 7.01 9.85
CA ARG A 16 -3.71 6.03 10.52
C ARG A 16 -3.02 4.70 10.75
N LEU A 17 -2.22 4.23 9.80
CA LEU A 17 -1.41 3.03 9.96
C LEU A 17 -0.33 3.23 11.03
N GLY A 18 0.30 4.41 11.06
CA GLY A 18 1.35 4.73 12.03
C GLY A 18 2.50 3.71 11.94
N SER A 19 2.81 3.09 13.08
CA SER A 19 3.80 2.02 13.23
C SER A 19 3.19 0.60 13.25
N GLN A 20 1.87 0.48 13.06
CA GLN A 20 1.20 -0.82 13.12
C GLN A 20 1.45 -1.63 11.84
N LYS A 21 1.35 -2.97 11.95
CA LYS A 21 1.45 -3.87 10.80
C LYS A 21 0.21 -3.81 9.92
N PHE A 22 -0.96 -3.65 10.52
CA PHE A 22 -2.27 -3.56 9.87
C PHE A 22 -3.10 -2.42 10.46
N PHE A 23 -4.16 -2.00 9.78
CA PHE A 23 -4.97 -0.85 10.19
C PHE A 23 -5.72 -1.04 11.52
N PHE A 24 -5.91 -2.30 11.97
CA PHE A 24 -6.57 -2.64 13.22
C PHE A 24 -5.70 -3.48 14.17
N GLY A 25 -4.37 -3.36 14.07
CA GLY A 25 -3.43 -4.00 14.99
C GLY A 25 -2.55 -5.05 14.33
N ASP A 26 -2.48 -6.23 14.95
CA ASP A 26 -1.55 -7.30 14.54
C ASP A 26 -2.14 -8.33 13.58
N SER A 27 -3.45 -8.27 13.35
CA SER A 27 -4.13 -9.13 12.38
C SER A 27 -4.73 -8.29 11.24
N PRO A 28 -4.61 -8.75 9.99
CA PRO A 28 -5.23 -8.07 8.86
C PRO A 28 -6.75 -8.17 8.91
N ALA A 29 -7.41 -7.12 8.46
CA ALA A 29 -8.86 -7.02 8.34
C ALA A 29 -9.28 -6.69 6.90
N SER A 30 -10.59 -6.65 6.64
CA SER A 30 -11.13 -6.31 5.32
C SER A 30 -10.66 -4.95 4.80
N LEU A 31 -10.40 -4.00 5.70
CA LEU A 31 -9.82 -2.71 5.32
C LEU A 31 -8.43 -2.88 4.72
N ASP A 32 -7.62 -3.79 5.25
CA ASP A 32 -6.27 -4.01 4.77
C ASP A 32 -6.27 -4.52 3.33
N ALA A 33 -7.12 -5.51 3.02
CA ALA A 33 -7.32 -6.00 1.65
C ALA A 33 -7.78 -4.88 0.69
N LEU A 34 -8.69 -4.03 1.17
CA LEU A 34 -9.24 -2.91 0.41
C LEU A 34 -8.18 -1.81 0.12
N VAL A 35 -7.34 -1.49 1.09
CA VAL A 35 -6.25 -0.52 0.93
C VAL A 35 -5.14 -1.12 0.05
N PHE A 36 -4.75 -2.36 0.33
CA PHE A 36 -3.73 -3.09 -0.41
C PHE A 36 -4.03 -3.17 -1.91
N SER A 37 -5.26 -3.56 -2.27
CA SER A 37 -5.69 -3.69 -3.68
C SER A 37 -5.59 -2.37 -4.47
N ARG A 38 -5.59 -1.22 -3.79
CA ARG A 38 -5.37 0.09 -4.43
C ARG A 38 -3.90 0.48 -4.46
N LEU A 39 -3.18 0.26 -3.35
CA LEU A 39 -1.79 0.71 -3.21
C LEU A 39 -0.81 -0.16 -4.00
N ALA A 40 -0.98 -1.48 -4.00
CA ALA A 40 -0.03 -2.39 -4.65
C ALA A 40 0.08 -2.17 -6.17
N PRO A 41 -1.02 -2.04 -6.94
CA PRO A 41 -0.93 -1.69 -8.36
C PRO A 41 -0.33 -0.29 -8.56
N LEU A 42 -0.71 0.70 -7.74
CA LEU A 42 -0.18 2.05 -7.84
C LEU A 42 1.34 2.11 -7.61
N LEU A 43 1.88 1.26 -6.73
CA LEU A 43 3.33 1.14 -6.49
C LEU A 43 4.09 0.50 -7.67
N LYS A 44 3.47 -0.49 -8.33
CA LYS A 44 4.13 -1.33 -9.34
C LYS A 44 3.89 -0.88 -10.79
N ALA A 45 2.78 -0.18 -11.06
CA ALA A 45 2.40 0.22 -12.41
C ALA A 45 3.41 1.22 -13.00
N LYS A 46 3.67 1.09 -14.31
CA LYS A 46 4.38 2.10 -15.10
C LYS A 46 3.39 3.17 -15.52
N LEU A 47 3.34 4.26 -14.76
CA LEU A 47 2.42 5.37 -15.02
C LEU A 47 3.09 6.47 -15.85
N PRO A 48 2.36 7.09 -16.81
CA PRO A 48 2.87 8.22 -17.58
C PRO A 48 3.11 9.48 -16.71
N ASN A 49 2.39 9.62 -15.59
CA ASN A 49 2.59 10.66 -14.58
C ASN A 49 2.83 10.01 -13.22
N GLY A 50 4.10 10.05 -12.77
CA GLY A 50 4.54 9.39 -11.55
C GLY A 50 4.31 10.18 -10.26
N LYS A 51 3.74 11.40 -10.28
CA LYS A 51 3.69 12.27 -9.08
C LYS A 51 2.96 11.63 -7.89
N LEU A 52 1.88 10.88 -8.13
CA LEU A 52 1.12 10.24 -7.05
C LEU A 52 1.85 9.01 -6.53
N GLN A 53 2.45 8.24 -7.45
CA GLN A 53 3.30 7.10 -7.11
C GLN A 53 4.54 7.54 -6.33
N GLN A 54 5.15 8.69 -6.67
CA GLN A 54 6.28 9.28 -5.96
C GLN A 54 5.89 9.67 -4.52
N HIS A 55 4.72 10.28 -4.34
CA HIS A 55 4.20 10.58 -2.99
C HIS A 55 3.92 9.30 -2.19
N LEU A 56 3.35 8.27 -2.81
CA LEU A 56 3.17 6.99 -2.14
C LEU A 56 4.53 6.37 -1.74
N LYS A 57 5.53 6.44 -2.61
CA LYS A 57 6.90 5.94 -2.36
C LYS A 57 7.63 6.71 -1.26
N SER A 58 7.25 7.96 -0.95
CA SER A 58 7.83 8.68 0.19
C SER A 58 7.20 8.28 1.54
N LEU A 59 6.03 7.62 1.52
CA LEU A 59 5.36 7.08 2.70
C LEU A 59 5.82 5.65 2.97
N GLN A 60 6.98 5.52 3.60
CA GLN A 60 7.65 4.22 3.78
C GLN A 60 6.82 3.19 4.54
N ASN A 61 6.03 3.62 5.53
CA ASN A 61 5.16 2.70 6.26
C ASN A 61 4.11 2.04 5.36
N LEU A 62 3.55 2.76 4.38
CA LEU A 62 2.62 2.20 3.40
C LEU A 62 3.32 1.26 2.40
N CYS A 63 4.57 1.57 2.04
CA CYS A 63 5.39 0.70 1.18
C CYS A 63 5.71 -0.63 1.89
N ASN A 64 6.13 -0.56 3.15
CA ASN A 64 6.40 -1.71 3.98
C ASN A 64 5.14 -2.53 4.21
N TYR A 65 4.02 -1.88 4.55
CA TYR A 65 2.71 -2.50 4.68
C TYR A 65 2.30 -3.32 3.44
N CYS A 66 2.44 -2.74 2.24
CA CYS A 66 2.14 -3.47 1.00
C CYS A 66 3.08 -4.66 0.78
N THR A 67 4.35 -4.51 1.13
CA THR A 67 5.35 -5.58 1.03
C THR A 67 5.05 -6.71 2.01
N SER A 68 4.69 -6.39 3.25
CA SER A 68 4.30 -7.36 4.27
C SER A 68 3.07 -8.17 3.87
N ILE A 69 2.04 -7.53 3.31
CA ILE A 69 0.84 -8.23 2.81
C ILE A 69 1.19 -9.16 1.64
N LEU A 70 2.01 -8.69 0.68
CA LEU A 70 2.48 -9.54 -0.41
C LEU A 70 3.22 -10.77 0.11
N SER A 71 4.16 -10.60 1.05
CA SER A 71 4.91 -11.73 1.61
C SER A 71 4.03 -12.69 2.42
N LEU A 72 2.99 -12.18 3.10
CA LEU A 72 2.13 -13.00 3.96
C LEU A 72 1.08 -13.80 3.17
N TYR A 73 0.49 -13.21 2.12
CA TYR A 73 -0.65 -13.78 1.41
C TYR A 73 -0.38 -14.18 -0.03
N PHE A 74 0.69 -13.66 -0.61
CA PHE A 74 1.13 -13.95 -1.98
C PHE A 74 2.62 -14.31 -1.98
N PRO A 75 3.10 -15.20 -1.08
CA PRO A 75 4.47 -15.66 -1.15
C PRO A 75 4.70 -16.23 -2.55
N TRP A 76 5.84 -15.88 -3.15
CA TRP A 76 6.21 -16.45 -4.42
C TRP A 76 6.52 -17.93 -4.19
N ASP A 77 5.54 -18.80 -4.42
CA ASP A 77 5.77 -20.23 -4.58
C ASP A 77 6.53 -20.37 -5.89
N GLY A 78 7.85 -20.46 -5.82
CA GLY A 78 8.71 -20.66 -6.98
C GLY A 78 8.09 -21.73 -7.86
N GLY A 79 7.71 -21.36 -9.08
CA GLY A 79 6.91 -22.19 -9.98
C GLY A 79 7.26 -23.65 -9.85
N GLU A 80 6.27 -24.47 -9.47
CA GLU A 80 6.42 -25.91 -9.52
C GLU A 80 6.64 -26.30 -10.99
N SER A 81 7.89 -26.70 -11.26
CA SER A 81 8.45 -27.55 -12.35
C SER A 81 7.77 -27.55 -13.71
#